data_AF-A0A1B6G0U6-F1
#
_entry.id   AF-A0A1B6G0U6-F1
#
_cell.length_a   1.000
_cell.length_b   1.000
_cell.length_c   1.000
_cell.angle_alpha   90.00
_cell.angle_beta   90.00
_cell.angle_gamma   90.00
#
_symmetry.space_group_name_H-M   'P 1'
#
loop_
_entity.id
_entity.type
_entity.pdbx_description
1 polymer ?
#
loop_
_entity_poly.entity_id
_entity_poly.type
_entity_poly.pdbx_seq_one_letter_code
_entity_poly.pdbx_strand_id
1 'polypeptide(L)'
;EITMPVDGLKNDHRSSPGWMFWRRRRYLVAFMAFLGFCNLYIMRVNLSVGIVAMTSRYTVVLENGTSIEKQDFDWDFKTRGVVLSSFFYGYMSTQLLGGWLGARLGGKFVLGVGVLVTALLTTLTPPIAASSFYLFVIARIIEG
;
A
#
# COMPACT_ATOMS: atom_id res chain seq x y z
N GLU A 1 18.86 12.70 70.63
CA GLU A 1 19.45 12.29 69.35
C GLU A 1 18.32 12.01 68.37
N ILE A 2 18.25 12.80 67.30
CA ILE A 2 17.26 12.67 66.24
C ILE A 2 17.77 11.57 65.31
N THR A 3 17.05 10.46 65.15
CA THR A 3 17.31 9.51 64.07
C THR A 3 16.04 9.23 63.29
N MET A 4 16.18 9.53 62.00
CA MET A 4 15.24 9.64 60.88
C MET A 4 14.30 8.44 60.64
N PRO A 5 13.22 8.63 59.84
CA PRO A 5 12.24 7.59 59.56
C PRO A 5 12.82 6.52 58.64
N VAL A 6 12.51 5.26 58.92
CA VAL A 6 12.87 4.12 58.05
C VAL A 6 11.80 3.98 56.97
N ASP A 7 11.76 4.94 56.04
CA ASP A 7 11.00 4.82 54.79
C ASP A 7 11.72 3.82 53.88
N GLY A 8 11.42 2.54 54.06
CA GLY A 8 12.05 1.49 53.28
C GLY A 8 11.36 0.17 53.49
N LEU A 9 10.35 -0.09 52.66
CA LEU A 9 10.09 -1.36 51.97
C LEU A 9 8.69 -1.31 51.34
N LYS A 10 8.50 -0.40 50.38
CA LYS A 10 7.41 -0.55 49.41
C LYS A 10 7.83 -1.63 48.41
N ASN A 11 7.51 -2.88 48.74
CA ASN A 11 7.52 -3.99 47.79
C ASN A 11 6.42 -3.74 46.76
N ASP A 12 6.71 -2.87 45.79
CA ASP A 12 5.88 -2.66 44.61
C ASP A 12 6.04 -3.88 43.71
N HIS A 13 5.37 -4.98 44.06
CA HIS A 13 5.01 -6.00 43.09
C HIS A 13 4.11 -5.31 42.06
N ARG A 14 4.72 -4.71 41.03
CA ARG A 14 4.05 -4.30 39.80
C ARG A 14 3.56 -5.55 39.09
N SER A 15 2.49 -6.14 39.61
CA SER A 15 1.59 -7.00 38.87
C SER A 15 1.11 -6.16 37.69
N SER A 16 1.69 -6.42 36.52
CA SER A 16 1.25 -5.78 35.30
C SER A 16 -0.25 -6.11 35.13
N PRO A 17 -1.13 -5.11 34.89
CA PRO A 17 -2.57 -5.33 34.78
C PRO A 17 -2.89 -6.45 33.78
N GLY A 18 -3.78 -7.38 34.14
CA GLY A 18 -4.22 -8.50 33.30
C GLY A 18 -4.91 -8.08 31.99
N TRP A 19 -5.27 -6.81 31.87
CA TRP A 19 -5.78 -6.21 30.64
C TRP A 19 -4.69 -5.97 29.58
N MET A 20 -3.41 -5.95 29.98
CA MET A 20 -2.27 -5.84 29.06
C MET A 20 -1.87 -7.21 28.49
N PHE A 21 -2.83 -8.00 27.99
CA PHE A 21 -2.52 -9.18 27.16
C PHE A 21 -1.70 -8.77 25.91
N TRP A 22 -1.93 -7.54 25.43
CA TRP A 22 -1.16 -6.83 24.39
C TRP A 22 0.32 -6.57 24.75
N ARG A 23 0.75 -6.81 26.00
CA ARG A 23 2.17 -6.62 26.43
C ARG A 23 3.14 -7.58 25.74
N ARG A 24 2.65 -8.70 25.20
CA ARG A 24 3.47 -9.58 24.35
C ARG A 24 3.70 -8.88 23.00
N ARG A 25 4.81 -8.14 22.91
CA ARG A 25 5.30 -7.44 21.70
C ARG A 25 5.20 -8.25 20.41
N ARG A 26 5.24 -9.59 20.48
CA ARG A 26 5.07 -10.51 19.35
C ARG A 26 3.68 -10.42 18.68
N TYR A 27 2.59 -10.35 19.45
CA TYR A 27 1.24 -10.22 18.88
C TYR A 27 1.00 -8.84 18.27
N LEU A 28 1.60 -7.80 18.88
CA LEU A 28 1.52 -6.44 18.36
C LEU A 28 2.22 -6.33 17.00
N VAL A 29 3.43 -6.91 16.86
CA VAL A 29 4.14 -6.98 15.57
C VAL A 29 3.38 -7.83 14.55
N ALA A 30 2.79 -8.95 14.95
CA ALA A 30 1.99 -9.79 14.06
C ALA A 30 0.74 -9.05 13.56
N PHE A 31 0.05 -8.33 14.44
CA PHE A 31 -1.11 -7.51 14.09
C PHE A 31 -0.74 -6.35 13.15
N MET A 32 0.37 -5.64 13.43
CA MET A 32 0.87 -4.60 12.54
C MET A 32 1.31 -5.14 11.17
N ALA A 33 1.96 -6.31 11.14
CA ALA A 33 2.33 -6.96 9.90
C ALA A 33 1.10 -7.38 9.09
N PHE A 34 0.09 -7.95 9.77
CA PHE A 34 -1.20 -8.29 9.16
C PHE A 34 -1.86 -7.05 8.53
N LEU A 35 -1.99 -5.95 9.28
CA LEU A 35 -2.52 -4.70 8.75
C LEU A 35 -1.70 -4.16 7.57
N GLY A 36 -0.37 -4.27 7.64
CA GLY A 36 0.53 -3.89 6.54
C GLY A 36 0.26 -4.69 5.26
N PHE A 37 0.14 -6.01 5.38
CA PHE A 37 -0.20 -6.88 4.26
C PHE A 37 -1.60 -6.60 3.70
N CYS A 38 -2.59 -6.35 4.56
CA CYS A 38 -3.93 -5.93 4.12
C CYS A 38 -3.88 -4.62 3.33
N ASN A 39 -3.16 -3.61 3.82
CA ASN A 39 -3.02 -2.33 3.13
C ASN A 39 -2.36 -2.49 1.76
N LEU A 40 -1.28 -3.27 1.67
CA LEU A 40 -0.62 -3.58 0.40
C LEU A 40 -1.56 -4.28 -0.59
N TYR A 41 -2.39 -5.20 -0.12
CA TYR A 41 -3.37 -5.87 -0.98
C TYR A 41 -4.43 -4.90 -1.50
N ILE A 42 -4.96 -4.02 -0.65
CA ILE A 42 -5.97 -3.02 -1.06
C ILE A 42 -5.40 -2.07 -2.12
N MET A 43 -4.18 -1.56 -1.92
CA MET A 43 -3.53 -0.67 -2.88
C MET A 43 -3.39 -1.31 -4.26
N ARG A 44 -3.09 -2.61 -4.32
CA ARG A 44 -3.00 -3.38 -5.58
C ARG A 44 -4.34 -3.50 -6.30
N VAL A 45 -5.43 -3.68 -5.55
CA VAL A 45 -6.78 -3.76 -6.11
C VAL A 45 -7.23 -2.41 -6.64
N ASN A 46 -7.01 -1.32 -5.90
CA ASN A 46 -7.43 0.02 -6.27
C ASN A 46 -6.97 0.41 -7.67
N LEU A 47 -5.72 0.07 -8.01
CA LEU A 47 -5.16 0.46 -9.30
C LEU A 47 -5.65 -0.39 -10.46
N SER A 48 -5.96 -1.67 -10.20
CA SER A 48 -6.59 -2.55 -11.19
C SER A 48 -8.02 -2.09 -11.52
N VAL A 49 -8.78 -1.68 -10.50
CA VAL A 49 -10.13 -1.10 -10.66
C VAL A 49 -10.06 0.28 -11.32
N GLY A 50 -9.08 1.10 -10.95
CA GLY A 50 -8.84 2.43 -11.53
C GLY A 50 -8.64 2.40 -13.04
N ILE A 51 -7.94 1.38 -13.57
CA ILE A 51 -7.77 1.18 -15.02
C ILE A 51 -9.09 0.95 -15.73
N VAL A 52 -9.98 0.15 -15.13
CA VAL A 52 -11.31 -0.08 -15.70
C VAL A 52 -12.13 1.20 -15.67
N ALA A 53 -12.09 1.94 -14.56
CA ALA A 53 -12.81 3.22 -14.43
C ALA A 53 -12.37 4.25 -15.47
N MET A 54 -11.07 4.47 -15.66
CA MET A 54 -10.56 5.46 -16.63
C MET A 54 -10.73 5.07 -18.10
N THR A 55 -11.10 3.81 -18.37
CA THR A 55 -11.31 3.30 -19.73
C THR A 55 -12.76 2.89 -19.99
N SER A 56 -13.66 3.14 -19.02
CA SER A 56 -15.08 2.88 -19.15
C SER A 56 -15.72 3.98 -20.00
N ARG A 57 -16.59 3.58 -20.93
CA ARG A 57 -17.38 4.53 -21.72
C ARG A 57 -18.53 5.02 -20.86
N TYR A 58 -18.74 6.32 -20.83
CA TYR A 58 -19.90 6.92 -20.18
C TYR A 58 -20.65 7.79 -21.17
N THR A 59 -21.97 7.68 -21.15
CA THR A 59 -22.84 8.45 -22.01
C THR A 59 -23.13 9.78 -21.33
N VAL A 60 -22.77 10.90 -21.96
CA VAL A 60 -23.21 12.23 -21.53
C VAL A 60 -24.42 12.64 -22.35
N VAL A 61 -25.54 12.89 -21.67
CA VAL A 61 -26.73 13.48 -22.28
C VAL A 61 -26.51 14.99 -22.29
N LEU A 62 -26.38 15.57 -23.48
CA LEU A 62 -26.32 17.02 -23.61
C LEU A 62 -27.71 17.62 -23.42
N GLU A 63 -27.78 18.91 -23.06
CA GLU A 63 -29.03 19.67 -22.91
C GLU A 63 -29.94 19.60 -24.16
N ASN A 64 -29.39 19.27 -25.32
CA ASN A 64 -30.11 19.08 -26.59
C ASN A 64 -30.76 17.69 -26.75
N GLY A 65 -30.73 16.83 -25.71
CA GLY A 65 -31.33 15.49 -25.74
C GLY A 65 -30.54 14.44 -26.53
N THR A 66 -29.34 14.77 -27.02
CA THR A 66 -28.44 13.84 -27.69
C THR A 66 -27.49 13.17 -26.71
N SER A 67 -27.40 11.84 -26.78
CA SER A 67 -26.48 11.01 -26.00
C SER A 67 -25.15 10.84 -26.75
N ILE A 68 -24.08 11.42 -26.23
CA ILE A 68 -22.73 11.24 -26.78
C ILE A 68 -21.93 10.32 -25.85
N GLU A 69 -21.43 9.22 -26.40
CA GLU A 69 -20.49 8.34 -25.70
C GLU A 69 -19.14 9.07 -25.59
N LYS A 70 -18.71 9.37 -24.36
CA LYS A 70 -17.37 9.90 -24.09
C LYS A 70 -16.51 8.84 -23.39
N GLN A 71 -15.23 8.86 -23.72
CA GLN A 71 -14.22 7.98 -23.14
C GLN A 71 -12.99 8.84 -22.84
N ASP A 72 -12.54 8.85 -21.58
CA ASP A 72 -11.43 9.71 -21.15
C ASP A 72 -10.08 9.26 -21.76
N PHE A 73 -9.90 7.95 -21.93
CA PHE A 73 -8.73 7.37 -22.62
C PHE A 73 -9.16 6.31 -23.62
N ASP A 74 -8.82 6.48 -24.90
CA ASP A 74 -9.10 5.52 -25.98
C ASP A 74 -8.15 4.31 -25.94
N TRP A 75 -8.11 3.61 -24.80
CA TRP A 75 -7.33 2.38 -24.66
C TRP A 75 -8.20 1.18 -25.02
N ASP A 76 -7.78 0.49 -26.08
CA ASP A 76 -8.36 -0.78 -26.49
C ASP A 76 -8.18 -1.87 -25.41
N PHE A 77 -9.00 -2.92 -25.47
CA PHE A 77 -8.94 -4.07 -24.57
C PHE A 77 -7.55 -4.71 -24.54
N LYS A 78 -6.86 -4.77 -25.70
CA LYS A 78 -5.50 -5.28 -25.79
C LYS A 78 -4.52 -4.46 -24.95
N THR A 79 -4.64 -3.15 -24.99
CA THR A 79 -3.81 -2.20 -24.25
C THR A 79 -4.03 -2.32 -22.74
N ARG A 80 -5.28 -2.46 -22.30
CA ARG A 80 -5.62 -2.72 -20.88
C ARG A 80 -4.99 -4.03 -20.38
N GLY A 81 -5.03 -5.08 -21.20
CA GLY A 81 -4.41 -6.37 -20.88
C GLY A 81 -2.88 -6.28 -20.76
N VAL A 82 -2.23 -5.44 -21.56
CA VAL A 82 -0.79 -5.18 -21.44
C VAL A 82 -0.45 -4.48 -20.13
N VAL A 83 -1.23 -3.47 -19.71
CA VAL A 83 -1.03 -2.80 -18.42
C VAL A 83 -1.27 -3.75 -17.24
N LEU A 84 -2.30 -4.59 -17.34
CA LEU A 84 -2.61 -5.57 -16.30
C LEU A 84 -1.51 -6.61 -16.17
N SER A 85 -0.97 -7.08 -17.29
CA SER A 85 0.13 -8.06 -17.31
C SER A 85 1.48 -7.46 -16.92
N SER A 86 1.77 -6.20 -17.28
CA SER A 86 3.03 -5.51 -16.94
C SER A 86 3.30 -5.44 -15.44
N PHE A 87 2.25 -5.23 -14.65
CA PHE A 87 2.31 -5.27 -13.18
C PHE A 87 2.82 -6.62 -12.65
N PHE A 88 2.40 -7.75 -13.23
CA PHE A 88 2.84 -9.07 -12.77
C PHE A 88 4.32 -9.34 -13.05
N TYR A 89 4.84 -8.84 -14.17
CA TYR A 89 6.27 -8.92 -14.47
C TYR A 89 7.11 -8.13 -13.46
N GLY A 90 6.69 -6.91 -13.14
CA GLY A 90 7.29 -6.10 -12.08
C GLY A 90 7.28 -6.84 -10.75
N TYR A 91 6.10 -7.32 -10.33
CA TYR A 91 5.92 -7.98 -9.04
C TYR A 91 6.77 -9.24 -8.87
N MET A 92 6.96 -10.01 -9.93
CA MET A 92 7.83 -11.19 -9.87
C MET A 92 9.29 -10.77 -9.60
N SER A 93 9.77 -9.75 -10.30
CA SER A 93 11.13 -9.23 -10.12
C SER A 93 11.33 -8.61 -8.73
N THR A 94 10.37 -7.78 -8.29
CA THR A 94 10.43 -7.07 -7.01
C THR A 94 10.31 -8.01 -5.82
N GLN A 95 9.54 -9.10 -5.90
CA GLN A 95 9.50 -10.10 -4.82
C GLN A 95 10.84 -10.79 -4.60
N LEU A 96 11.54 -11.14 -5.68
CA LEU A 96 12.88 -11.75 -5.60
C LEU A 96 13.88 -10.77 -5.00
N LEU A 97 13.88 -9.52 -5.48
CA LEU A 97 14.74 -8.46 -4.95
C LEU A 97 14.39 -8.11 -3.50
N GLY A 98 13.10 -8.06 -3.17
CA GLY A 98 12.59 -7.76 -1.84
C GLY A 98 12.94 -8.82 -0.81
N GLY A 99 12.95 -10.10 -1.20
CA GLY A 99 13.43 -11.19 -0.36
C GLY A 99 14.93 -11.04 -0.03
N TRP A 100 15.74 -10.73 -1.05
CA TRP A 100 17.18 -10.51 -0.87
C TRP A 100 17.48 -9.24 -0.04
N LEU A 101 16.80 -8.13 -0.34
CA LEU A 101 16.90 -6.87 0.42
C LEU A 101 16.42 -7.06 1.87
N GLY A 102 15.37 -7.86 2.08
CA GLY A 102 14.83 -8.18 3.39
C GLY A 102 15.84 -8.90 4.28
N ALA A 103 16.63 -9.80 3.69
CA ALA A 103 17.70 -10.51 4.39
C ALA A 103 18.88 -9.59 4.75
N ARG A 104 19.18 -8.57 3.92
CA ARG A 104 20.36 -7.70 4.09
C ARG A 104 20.11 -6.42 4.90
N LEU A 105 18.95 -5.79 4.73
CA LEU A 105 18.59 -4.49 5.31
C LEU A 105 17.55 -4.59 6.44
N GLY A 106 17.00 -5.78 6.66
CA GLY A 106 15.99 -6.05 7.67
C GLY A 106 14.56 -5.70 7.23
N GLY A 107 13.60 -6.56 7.57
CA GLY A 107 12.22 -6.48 7.07
C GLY A 107 11.46 -5.20 7.43
N LYS A 108 11.81 -4.53 8.55
CA LYS A 108 11.19 -3.25 8.94
C LYS A 108 11.45 -2.12 7.93
N PHE A 109 12.70 -2.00 7.46
CA PHE A 109 13.07 -0.97 6.50
C PHE A 109 12.53 -1.28 5.11
N VAL A 110 12.59 -2.55 4.71
CA VAL A 110 12.10 -3.00 3.39
C VAL A 110 10.59 -2.81 3.28
N LEU A 111 9.81 -3.16 4.31
CA LEU A 111 8.37 -2.87 4.34
C LEU A 111 8.08 -1.37 4.32
N GLY A 112 8.77 -0.58 5.14
CA GLY A 112 8.53 0.86 5.21
C GLY A 112 8.84 1.60 3.91
N VAL A 113 10.04 1.38 3.35
CA VAL A 113 10.48 2.02 2.10
C VAL A 113 9.64 1.53 0.92
N GLY A 114 9.36 0.22 0.84
CA GLY A 114 8.51 -0.33 -0.21
C GLY A 114 7.13 0.30 -0.23
N VAL A 115 6.45 0.35 0.93
CA VAL A 115 5.13 0.97 1.05
C VAL A 115 5.17 2.47 0.71
N LEU A 116 6.20 3.20 1.16
CA LEU A 116 6.34 4.63 0.84
C LEU A 116 6.52 4.87 -0.66
N VAL A 117 7.37 4.08 -1.32
CA VAL A 117 7.58 4.20 -2.77
C VAL A 117 6.29 3.88 -3.51
N THR A 118 5.62 2.76 -3.20
CA THR A 118 4.35 2.41 -3.85
C THR A 118 3.28 3.47 -3.61
N ALA A 119 3.16 4.02 -2.40
CA ALA A 119 2.20 5.07 -2.09
C ALA A 119 2.45 6.37 -2.89
N LEU A 120 3.72 6.76 -3.06
CA LEU A 120 4.10 7.92 -3.87
C LEU A 120 3.77 7.69 -5.35
N LEU A 121 4.11 6.52 -5.90
CA LEU A 121 3.77 6.19 -7.29
C LEU A 121 2.25 6.15 -7.52
N THR A 122 1.48 5.61 -6.57
CA THR A 122 0.01 5.57 -6.66
C THR A 122 -0.60 6.96 -6.62
N THR A 123 -0.04 7.88 -5.83
CA THR A 123 -0.47 9.28 -5.80
C THR A 123 -0.15 10.02 -7.11
N LEU A 124 0.98 9.67 -7.75
CA LEU A 124 1.41 10.25 -9.03
C LEU A 124 0.74 9.58 -10.24
N THR A 125 0.05 8.47 -10.07
CA THR A 125 -0.62 7.74 -11.15
C THR A 125 -1.62 8.58 -11.96
N PRO A 126 -2.56 9.34 -11.35
CA PRO A 126 -3.52 10.14 -12.13
C PRO A 126 -2.87 11.18 -13.07
N PRO A 127 -1.89 12.01 -12.64
CA PRO A 127 -1.22 12.95 -13.55
C PRO A 127 -0.34 12.26 -14.60
N ILE A 128 0.28 11.11 -14.27
CA ILE A 128 1.08 10.35 -15.23
C ILE A 128 0.19 9.76 -16.34
N ALA A 129 -0.98 9.22 -15.97
CA ALA A 129 -1.95 8.67 -16.91
C ALA A 129 -2.44 9.74 -17.91
N ALA A 130 -2.65 10.98 -17.45
CA ALA A 130 -3.05 12.11 -18.29
C ALA A 130 -1.95 12.56 -19.27
N SER A 131 -0.67 12.33 -18.95
CA SER A 131 0.45 12.80 -19.76
C SER A 131 0.90 11.80 -20.82
N SER A 132 1.09 10.53 -20.45
CA SER A 132 1.57 9.50 -21.38
C SER A 132 1.26 8.08 -20.94
N PHE A 133 0.70 7.30 -21.86
CA PHE A 133 0.44 5.87 -21.66
C PHE A 133 1.72 5.06 -21.35
N TYR A 134 2.84 5.37 -22.01
CA TYR A 134 4.10 4.63 -21.82
C TYR A 134 4.70 4.87 -20.42
N LEU A 135 4.64 6.11 -19.93
CA LEU A 135 5.10 6.44 -18.58
C LEU A 135 4.22 5.75 -17.52
N PHE A 136 2.92 5.66 -17.78
CA PHE A 136 2.00 4.92 -16.92
C PHE A 136 2.34 3.42 -16.86
N VAL A 137 2.65 2.78 -17.99
CA VAL A 137 3.08 1.36 -18.03
C VAL A 137 4.37 1.15 -17.24
N ILE A 138 5.36 2.05 -17.38
CA ILE A 138 6.62 1.95 -16.62
C ILE A 138 6.37 2.11 -15.12
N ALA A 139 5.54 3.08 -14.72
CA ALA A 139 5.16 3.26 -13.33
C ALA A 139 4.50 1.98 -12.76
N ARG A 140 3.64 1.31 -13.55
CA ARG A 140 3.02 0.03 -13.15
C ARG A 140 4.00 -1.11 -12.93
N ILE A 141 5.05 -1.17 -13.75
CA ILE A 141 6.10 -2.18 -13.58
C ILE A 141 6.86 -1.92 -12.29
N ILE A 142 7.09 -0.66 -11.93
CA ILE A 142 7.80 -0.28 -10.69
C ILE A 142 6.91 -0.47 -9.45
N GLU A 143 5.60 -0.26 -9.55
CA GLU A 143 4.65 -0.50 -8.46
C GLU A 143 4.42 -1.99 -8.15
N GLY A 144 4.68 -2.87 -9.13
CA GLY A 144 4.56 -4.32 -9.00
C GLY A 144 5.55 -4.88 -8.02
#